data_AF-A0A6G7CHB9-F1
#
_entry.id   AF-A0A6G7CHB9-F1
#
_cell.length_a   1.000
_cell.length_b   1.000
_cell.length_c   1.000
_cell.angle_alpha   90.00
_cell.angle_beta   90.00
_cell.angle_gamma   90.00
#
_symmetry.space_group_name_H-M   'P 1'
#
loop_
_entity.id
_entity.type
_entity.pdbx_description
1 polymer ?
#
loop_
_entity_poly.entity_id
_entity_poly.type
_entity_poly.pdbx_seq_one_letter_code
_entity_poly.pdbx_strand_id
1 'polypeptide(L)'
;MDKKELLKSYFQATVESAKIAKTLSLTLDDIRQSSLKFDHARVSELNQNATELSEALRKLHFERKELAVQLGCRHHRYATDLVHRMSGKAQETIKKATDELHELVLECQNKTELHTRLVIQQQQVIKDAVDSLRVEVNA
;
A
#
# COMPACT_ATOMS: atom_id res chain seq x y z
N MET A 1 4.07 18.59 23.84
CA MET A 1 2.82 18.26 23.14
C MET A 1 1.91 17.58 24.14
N ASP A 2 0.70 18.07 24.34
CA ASP A 2 -0.24 17.44 25.26
C ASP A 2 -0.79 16.10 24.69
N LYS A 3 -1.44 15.27 25.51
CA LYS A 3 -1.99 13.98 25.07
C LYS A 3 -3.08 14.12 24.01
N LYS A 4 -3.81 15.24 23.98
CA LYS A 4 -4.89 15.52 23.04
C LYS A 4 -4.34 15.89 21.67
N GLU A 5 -3.27 16.67 21.63
CA GLU A 5 -2.48 16.99 20.44
C GLU A 5 -1.85 15.73 19.86
N LEU A 6 -1.22 14.88 20.68
CA LEU A 6 -0.70 13.57 20.25
C LEU A 6 -1.76 12.71 19.58
N LEU A 7 -2.94 12.62 20.19
CA LEU A 7 -4.06 11.84 19.65
C LEU A 7 -4.56 12.42 18.32
N LYS A 8 -4.64 13.75 18.22
CA LYS A 8 -5.04 14.44 16.99
C LYS A 8 -4.03 14.18 15.87
N SER A 9 -2.73 14.28 16.15
CA SER A 9 -1.67 13.97 15.18
C SER A 9 -1.73 12.51 14.75
N TYR A 10 -1.92 11.57 15.68
CA TYR A 10 -2.07 10.14 15.34
C TYR A 10 -3.26 9.91 14.40
N PHE A 11 -4.40 10.54 14.72
CA PHE A 11 -5.60 10.43 13.88
C PHE A 11 -5.38 11.02 12.49
N GLN A 12 -4.76 12.21 12.41
CA GLN A 12 -4.42 12.84 11.13
C GLN A 12 -3.48 11.97 10.30
N ALA A 13 -2.42 11.42 10.90
CA ALA A 13 -1.51 10.52 10.22
C ALA A 13 -2.21 9.22 9.75
N THR A 14 -3.22 8.75 10.48
CA THR A 14 -4.03 7.57 10.09
C THR A 14 -4.91 7.87 8.89
N VAL A 15 -5.62 9.02 8.90
CA VAL A 15 -6.43 9.46 7.77
C VAL A 15 -5.57 9.72 6.54
N GLU A 16 -4.41 10.34 6.70
CA GLU A 16 -3.49 10.59 5.59
C GLU A 16 -2.90 9.29 5.04
N SER A 17 -2.58 8.33 5.90
CA SER A 17 -2.19 6.98 5.47
C SER A 17 -3.27 6.33 4.61
N ALA A 18 -4.56 6.48 5.00
CA ALA A 18 -5.67 5.91 4.25
C ALA A 18 -5.80 6.54 2.86
N LYS A 19 -5.67 7.86 2.75
CA LYS A 19 -5.67 8.55 1.44
C LYS A 19 -4.54 8.07 0.54
N ILE A 20 -3.31 7.99 1.08
CA ILE A 20 -2.15 7.50 0.32
C ILE A 20 -2.35 6.06 -0.11
N ALA A 21 -2.82 5.18 0.78
CA ALA A 21 -3.13 3.79 0.46
C ALA A 21 -4.19 3.69 -0.65
N LYS A 22 -5.23 4.53 -0.62
CA LYS A 22 -6.23 4.59 -1.69
C LYS A 22 -5.63 5.03 -3.03
N THR A 23 -4.80 6.07 -3.04
CA THR A 23 -4.11 6.52 -4.27
C THR A 23 -3.17 5.44 -4.82
N LEU A 24 -2.44 4.75 -3.94
CA LEU A 24 -1.60 3.62 -4.31
C LEU A 24 -2.43 2.48 -4.91
N SER A 25 -3.55 2.13 -4.28
CA SER A 25 -4.50 1.11 -4.75
C SER A 25 -4.99 1.41 -6.18
N LEU A 26 -5.34 2.66 -6.48
CA LEU A 26 -5.72 3.09 -7.84
C LEU A 26 -4.55 3.04 -8.81
N THR A 27 -3.36 3.47 -8.37
CA THR A 27 -2.14 3.44 -9.18
C THR A 27 -1.77 2.01 -9.58
N LEU A 28 -1.93 1.04 -8.67
CA LEU A 28 -1.70 -0.38 -8.94
C LEU A 28 -2.68 -0.95 -9.99
N ASP A 29 -3.94 -0.50 -9.98
CA ASP A 29 -4.89 -0.85 -11.03
C ASP A 29 -4.47 -0.26 -12.39
N ASP A 30 -4.03 1.00 -12.41
CA ASP A 30 -3.54 1.65 -13.63
C ASP A 30 -2.30 0.95 -14.18
N ILE A 31 -1.35 0.54 -13.32
CA ILE A 31 -0.18 -0.26 -13.71
C ILE A 31 -0.64 -1.54 -14.40
N ARG A 32 -1.60 -2.26 -13.80
CA ARG A 32 -2.13 -3.50 -14.37
C ARG A 32 -2.78 -3.26 -15.73
N GLN A 33 -3.58 -2.20 -15.87
CA GLN A 33 -4.22 -1.85 -17.13
C GLN A 33 -3.21 -1.48 -18.23
N SER A 34 -2.20 -0.68 -17.91
CA SER A 34 -1.12 -0.33 -18.85
C SER A 34 -0.26 -1.55 -19.20
N SER A 35 -0.03 -2.47 -18.25
CA SER A 35 0.69 -3.73 -18.50
C SER A 35 -0.05 -4.61 -19.50
N LEU A 36 -1.40 -4.70 -19.42
CA LEU A 36 -2.22 -5.43 -20.39
C LEU A 36 -2.20 -4.81 -21.79
N LYS A 37 -1.95 -3.50 -21.90
CA LYS A 37 -1.81 -2.78 -23.17
C LYS A 37 -0.37 -2.76 -23.69
N PHE A 38 0.58 -3.38 -22.99
CA PHE A 38 2.02 -3.33 -23.29
C PHE A 38 2.59 -1.90 -23.34
N ASP A 39 1.97 -0.95 -22.62
CA ASP A 39 2.45 0.42 -22.53
C ASP A 39 3.56 0.52 -21.47
N HIS A 40 4.75 0.05 -21.85
CA HIS A 40 5.90 -0.06 -20.94
C HIS A 40 6.36 1.30 -20.39
N ALA A 41 6.23 2.37 -21.17
CA ALA A 41 6.59 3.72 -20.73
C ALA A 41 5.67 4.17 -19.59
N ARG A 42 4.35 4.00 -19.75
CA ARG A 42 3.38 4.35 -18.71
C ARG A 42 3.51 3.44 -17.48
N VAL A 43 3.76 2.15 -17.67
CA VAL A 43 4.05 1.22 -16.56
C VAL A 43 5.25 1.69 -15.74
N SER A 44 6.32 2.14 -16.39
CA SER A 44 7.51 2.64 -15.68
C SER A 44 7.21 3.89 -14.86
N GLU A 45 6.48 4.85 -15.42
CA GLU A 45 6.07 6.08 -14.72
C GLU A 45 5.18 5.76 -13.50
N LEU A 46 4.18 4.90 -13.69
CA LEU A 46 3.27 4.52 -12.61
C LEU A 46 3.97 3.71 -11.51
N ASN A 47 4.94 2.86 -11.85
CA ASN A 47 5.76 2.14 -10.86
C ASN A 47 6.61 3.10 -10.02
N GLN A 48 7.16 4.16 -10.62
CA GLN A 48 7.89 5.19 -9.89
C GLN A 48 6.96 5.90 -8.88
N ASN A 49 5.77 6.31 -9.33
CA ASN A 49 4.76 6.90 -8.45
C ASN A 49 4.31 5.94 -7.33
N ALA A 50 4.07 4.67 -7.64
CA ALA A 50 3.73 3.65 -6.64
C ALA A 50 4.85 3.47 -5.59
N THR A 51 6.11 3.58 -6.01
CA THR A 51 7.28 3.54 -5.10
C THR A 51 7.28 4.72 -4.14
N GLU A 52 7.04 5.93 -4.65
CA GLU A 52 6.98 7.16 -3.84
C GLU A 52 5.82 7.12 -2.84
N LEU A 53 4.64 6.69 -3.27
CA LEU A 53 3.46 6.51 -2.41
C LEU A 53 3.72 5.45 -1.32
N SER A 54 4.38 4.35 -1.67
CA SER A 54 4.73 3.29 -0.72
C SER A 54 5.70 3.78 0.36
N GLU A 55 6.71 4.57 -0.03
CA GLU A 55 7.66 5.16 0.91
C GLU A 55 6.99 6.22 1.81
N ALA A 56 6.08 7.02 1.27
CA ALA A 56 5.28 7.96 2.07
C ALA A 56 4.41 7.23 3.10
N LEU A 57 3.75 6.13 2.70
CA LEU A 57 2.94 5.30 3.60
C LEU A 57 3.80 4.66 4.70
N ARG A 58 5.03 4.24 4.36
CA ARG A 58 6.00 3.72 5.32
C ARG A 58 6.43 4.76 6.35
N LYS A 59 6.70 6.00 5.93
CA LYS A 59 7.03 7.11 6.84
C LYS A 59 5.88 7.38 7.83
N LEU A 60 4.65 7.46 7.33
CA LEU A 60 3.46 7.64 8.18
C LEU A 60 3.22 6.45 9.12
N HIS A 61 3.55 5.22 8.72
CA HIS A 61 3.50 4.08 9.61
C HIS A 61 4.46 4.24 10.80
N PHE A 62 5.70 4.66 10.55
CA PHE A 62 6.66 4.92 11.62
C PHE A 62 6.23 6.08 12.51
N GLU A 63 5.76 7.19 11.94
CA GLU A 63 5.24 8.31 12.71
C GLU A 63 4.08 7.89 13.63
N ARG A 64 3.09 7.15 13.10
CA ARG A 64 1.98 6.62 13.91
C ARG A 64 2.46 5.72 15.03
N LYS A 65 3.48 4.88 14.77
CA LYS A 65 4.07 4.02 15.78
C LYS A 65 4.73 4.86 16.90
N GLU A 66 5.48 5.90 16.56
CA GLU A 66 6.11 6.79 17.53
C GLU A 66 5.07 7.56 18.37
N LEU A 67 4.04 8.11 17.72
CA LEU A 67 2.94 8.80 18.39
C LEU A 67 2.19 7.85 19.35
N ALA A 68 1.91 6.62 18.93
CA ALA A 68 1.23 5.64 19.77
C ALA A 68 2.07 5.24 20.99
N VAL A 69 3.39 5.16 20.86
CA VAL A 69 4.32 4.90 21.98
C VAL A 69 4.29 6.05 22.99
N GLN A 70 4.28 7.30 22.52
CA GLN A 70 4.12 8.48 23.38
C GLN A 70 2.76 8.51 24.07
N LEU A 71 1.73 7.92 23.46
CA LEU A 71 0.40 7.69 24.07
C LEU A 71 0.37 6.46 25.01
N GLY A 72 1.49 5.76 25.18
CA GLY A 72 1.67 4.62 26.09
C GLY A 72 1.24 3.27 25.53
N CYS A 73 1.17 3.11 24.20
CA CYS A 73 0.89 1.83 23.54
C CYS A 73 2.17 1.02 23.32
N ARG A 74 2.05 -0.31 23.16
CA ARG A 74 3.21 -1.18 22.91
C ARG A 74 3.48 -1.29 21.41
N HIS A 75 4.74 -1.50 21.03
CA HIS A 75 5.19 -1.44 19.63
C HIS A 75 4.53 -2.46 18.68
N HIS A 76 4.17 -3.65 19.15
CA HIS A 76 3.75 -4.74 18.25
C HIS A 76 2.29 -4.61 17.79
N ARG A 77 1.41 -4.05 18.61
CA ARG A 77 -0.04 -3.92 18.32
C ARG A 77 -0.55 -2.51 18.62
N TYR A 78 0.27 -1.51 18.34
CA TYR A 78 0.04 -0.14 18.79
C TYR A 78 -1.34 0.42 18.37
N ALA A 79 -1.84 0.07 17.17
CA ALA A 79 -3.12 0.54 16.67
C ALA A 79 -4.30 -0.08 17.44
N THR A 80 -4.27 -1.40 17.66
CA THR A 80 -5.27 -2.13 18.46
C THR A 80 -5.23 -1.68 19.93
N ASP A 81 -4.03 -1.56 20.50
CA ASP A 81 -3.82 -1.07 21.86
C ASP A 81 -4.38 0.34 22.04
N LEU A 82 -4.16 1.22 21.06
CA LEU A 82 -4.67 2.59 21.12
C LEU A 82 -6.21 2.61 21.07
N VAL A 83 -6.83 1.84 20.17
CA VAL A 83 -8.30 1.72 20.11
C VAL A 83 -8.87 1.24 21.44
N HIS A 84 -8.26 0.23 22.08
CA HIS A 84 -8.74 -0.28 23.37
C HIS A 84 -8.55 0.69 24.54
N ARG A 85 -7.60 1.61 24.45
CA ARG A 85 -7.37 2.66 25.47
C ARG A 85 -8.34 3.82 25.37
N MET A 86 -9.00 3.99 24.24
CA MET A 86 -10.00 5.04 24.02
C MET A 86 -11.38 4.58 24.51
N SER A 87 -12.27 5.54 24.75
CA SER A 87 -13.66 5.27 25.13
C SER A 87 -14.63 6.16 24.35
N GLY A 88 -15.87 5.68 24.22
CA GLY A 88 -16.96 6.39 23.57
C GLY A 88 -16.67 6.77 22.12
N LYS A 89 -17.11 7.96 21.71
CA LYS A 89 -17.00 8.44 20.32
C LYS A 89 -15.57 8.47 19.78
N ALA A 90 -14.57 8.73 20.64
CA ALA A 90 -13.17 8.75 20.23
C ALA A 90 -12.68 7.36 19.81
N GLN A 91 -13.09 6.33 20.54
CA GLN A 91 -12.80 4.94 20.21
C GLN A 91 -13.39 4.56 18.86
N GLU A 92 -14.68 4.83 18.64
CA GLU A 92 -15.36 4.54 17.38
C GLU A 92 -14.69 5.24 16.19
N THR A 93 -14.31 6.50 16.38
CA THR A 93 -13.68 7.33 15.33
C THR A 93 -12.30 6.80 14.94
N ILE A 94 -11.45 6.48 15.92
CA ILE A 94 -10.11 5.94 15.66
C ILE A 94 -10.18 4.51 15.12
N LYS A 95 -11.10 3.69 15.64
CA LYS A 95 -11.33 2.35 15.13
C LYS A 95 -11.71 2.40 13.66
N LYS A 96 -12.71 3.21 13.29
CA LYS A 96 -13.14 3.36 11.90
C LYS A 96 -11.99 3.76 10.97
N ALA A 97 -11.19 4.76 11.34
CA ALA A 97 -10.06 5.19 10.52
C ALA A 97 -8.95 4.12 10.42
N THR A 98 -8.75 3.34 11.49
CA THR A 98 -7.78 2.23 11.51
C THR A 98 -8.25 1.07 10.64
N ASP A 99 -9.54 0.72 10.72
CA ASP A 99 -10.16 -0.34 9.92
C ASP A 99 -10.14 0.03 8.42
N GLU A 100 -10.51 1.27 8.08
CA GLU A 100 -10.46 1.77 6.69
C GLU A 100 -9.05 1.68 6.11
N LEU A 101 -8.05 2.12 6.86
CA LEU A 101 -6.66 1.99 6.44
C LEU A 101 -6.24 0.52 6.28
N HIS A 102 -6.68 -0.36 7.18
CA HIS A 102 -6.36 -1.78 7.10
C HIS A 102 -6.94 -2.41 5.82
N GLU A 103 -8.20 -2.14 5.52
CA GLU A 103 -8.88 -2.61 4.29
C GLU A 103 -8.15 -2.12 3.04
N LEU A 104 -7.77 -0.84 2.98
CA LEU A 104 -7.04 -0.27 1.84
C LEU A 104 -5.64 -0.88 1.67
N VAL A 105 -4.95 -1.17 2.77
CA VAL A 105 -3.64 -1.86 2.71
C VAL A 105 -3.80 -3.29 2.20
N LEU A 106 -4.82 -4.02 2.67
CA LEU A 106 -5.13 -5.37 2.15
C LEU A 106 -5.46 -5.31 0.64
N GLU A 107 -6.20 -4.30 0.20
CA GLU A 107 -6.49 -4.10 -1.22
C GLU A 107 -5.20 -3.88 -2.04
N CYS A 108 -4.29 -3.02 -1.55
CA CYS A 108 -2.98 -2.82 -2.19
C CYS A 108 -2.17 -4.12 -2.28
N GLN A 109 -2.17 -4.93 -1.23
CA GLN A 109 -1.49 -6.23 -1.20
C GLN A 109 -2.06 -7.16 -2.27
N ASN A 110 -3.39 -7.33 -2.30
CA ASN A 110 -4.07 -8.15 -3.28
C ASN A 110 -3.77 -7.70 -4.72
N LYS A 111 -3.82 -6.39 -4.99
CA LYS A 111 -3.53 -5.84 -6.32
C LYS A 111 -2.08 -6.06 -6.74
N THR A 112 -1.14 -5.91 -5.81
CA THR A 112 0.28 -6.18 -6.05
C THR A 112 0.52 -7.65 -6.40
N GLU A 113 -0.13 -8.57 -5.70
CA GLU A 113 -0.05 -10.00 -6.03
C GLU A 113 -0.62 -10.31 -7.42
N LEU A 114 -1.78 -9.74 -7.75
CA LEU A 114 -2.39 -9.91 -9.07
C LEU A 114 -1.50 -9.36 -10.19
N HIS A 115 -0.88 -8.18 -9.99
CA HIS A 115 0.05 -7.61 -10.95
C HIS A 115 1.31 -8.47 -11.10
N THR A 116 1.87 -8.97 -10.01
CA THR A 116 3.03 -9.88 -10.03
C THR A 116 2.72 -11.14 -10.85
N ARG A 117 1.55 -11.76 -10.65
CA ARG A 117 1.12 -12.92 -11.43
C ARG A 117 0.99 -12.60 -12.92
N LEU A 118 0.43 -11.45 -13.26
CA LEU A 118 0.29 -11.00 -14.65
C LEU A 118 1.67 -10.85 -15.33
N VAL A 119 2.62 -10.18 -14.66
CA VAL A 119 3.96 -9.96 -15.22
C VAL A 119 4.69 -11.28 -15.45
N ILE A 120 4.59 -12.22 -14.51
CA ILE A 120 5.17 -13.57 -14.66
C ILE A 120 4.57 -14.28 -15.88
N GLN A 121 3.24 -14.23 -16.05
CA GLN A 121 2.57 -14.82 -17.21
C GLN A 121 3.03 -14.19 -18.53
N GLN A 122 3.13 -12.86 -18.58
CA GLN A 122 3.62 -12.15 -19.77
C GLN A 122 5.07 -12.53 -20.11
N GLN A 123 5.94 -12.64 -19.11
CA GLN A 123 7.33 -13.08 -19.30
C GLN A 123 7.39 -14.53 -19.82
N GLN A 124 6.54 -15.42 -19.33
CA GLN A 124 6.48 -16.80 -19.81
C GLN A 124 6.05 -16.86 -21.29
N VAL A 125 5.02 -16.12 -21.68
CA VAL A 125 4.57 -16.05 -23.09
C VAL A 125 5.66 -15.51 -24.00
N ILE A 126 6.36 -14.45 -23.59
CA ILE A 126 7.47 -13.88 -24.36
C ILE A 126 8.61 -14.89 -24.49
N LYS A 127 8.96 -15.58 -23.40
CA LYS A 127 10.00 -16.61 -23.40
C LYS A 127 9.65 -17.74 -24.37
N ASP A 128 8.43 -18.27 -24.31
CA ASP A 128 7.98 -19.34 -25.21
C ASP A 128 8.00 -18.90 -26.68
N ALA A 129 7.63 -17.64 -26.96
CA ALA A 129 7.74 -17.06 -28.30
C ALA A 129 9.21 -16.95 -28.76
N VAL A 130 10.12 -16.47 -27.91
CA VAL A 130 11.55 -16.38 -28.23
C VAL A 130 12.18 -17.77 -28.43
N ASP A 131 11.85 -18.74 -27.57
CA ASP A 131 12.36 -20.10 -27.66
C ASP A 131 11.87 -20.81 -28.93
N SER A 132 10.62 -20.57 -29.37
CA SER A 132 10.10 -21.11 -30.64
C SER A 132 10.77 -20.49 -31.87
N LEU A 133 11.14 -19.21 -31.84
CA LEU A 133 11.92 -18.54 -32.90
C LEU A 133 13.39 -18.97 -32.92
N ARG A 134 13.91 -19.54 -31.84
CA ARG A 134 15.31 -20.00 -31.75
C ARG A 134 15.58 -21.25 -32.59
N VAL A 135 14.56 -21.86 -33.19
CA VAL A 135 14.64 -23.08 -33.99
C VAL A 135 14.59 -22.78 -35.50
N GLU A 136 15.35 -21.82 -36.02
CA GLU A 136 15.57 -21.67 -37.48
C GLU A 136 16.98 -21.16 -37.86
N VAL A 137 18.01 -21.44 -37.06
CA VAL A 137 19.42 -21.06 -37.39
C VAL A 137 20.35 -22.28 -37.55
N ASN A 138 19.82 -23.50 -37.48
CA ASN A 138 20.53 -24.72 -37.84
C ASN A 138 19.66 -25.56 -38.79
N ALA A 139 19.61 -25.16 -40.06
CA ALA A 139 19.18 -26.00 -41.19
C ALA A 139 20.28 -25.96 -42.25
#